data_AF-A0A9W7SUS1-F1
#
_entry.id   AF-A0A9W7SUS1-F1
#
_cell.length_a   1.000
_cell.length_b   1.000
_cell.length_c   1.000
_cell.angle_alpha   90.00
_cell.angle_beta   90.00
_cell.angle_gamma   90.00
#
_symmetry.space_group_name_H-M   'P 1'
#
loop_
_entity.id
_entity.type
_entity.pdbx_description
1 polymer ?
#
loop_
_entity_poly.entity_id
_entity_poly.type
_entity_poly.pdbx_seq_one_letter_code
_entity_poly.pdbx_strand_id
1 'polypeptide(L)'
;MLASDKTKLPPRHSGRGDGYFANDDPPAIVPCAIVLLEAALRLYARDRRKRIGSCAMRLICYVEEYVDRDGYLGERRLPSPLQRFYEELKDGEKPVRQWTMELEDALGVQHDGAGDQAAPFGERG
;
A
#
# COMPACT_ATOMS: atom_id res chain seq x y z
N MET A 1 2.33 -19.96 -0.83
CA MET A 1 3.49 -20.37 -0.01
C MET A 1 3.01 -20.46 1.44
N LEU A 2 3.33 -21.54 2.15
CA LEU A 2 2.95 -21.67 3.57
C LEU A 2 3.90 -20.83 4.43
N ALA A 3 3.34 -20.23 5.48
CA ALA A 3 4.08 -19.37 6.39
C ALA A 3 5.00 -20.16 7.36
N SER A 4 4.96 -21.49 7.34
CA SER A 4 5.89 -22.37 8.06
C SER A 4 7.05 -22.89 7.19
N ASP A 5 7.07 -22.58 5.89
CA ASP A 5 8.09 -23.07 4.96
C ASP A 5 9.40 -22.26 5.10
N LYS A 6 10.27 -22.72 6.01
CA LYS A 6 11.57 -22.10 6.30
C LYS A 6 12.52 -22.02 5.11
N THR A 7 12.31 -22.84 4.07
CA THR A 7 13.20 -22.89 2.90
C THR A 7 12.90 -21.78 1.90
N LYS A 8 11.70 -21.20 1.95
CA LYS A 8 11.24 -20.15 1.04
C LYS A 8 11.06 -18.79 1.72
N LEU A 9 11.14 -18.76 3.05
CA LEU A 9 10.97 -17.56 3.85
C LEU A 9 12.32 -16.95 4.25
N PRO A 10 12.36 -15.63 4.47
CA PRO A 10 13.57 -14.96 4.94
C PRO A 10 14.13 -15.64 6.19
N PRO A 11 15.47 -15.79 6.29
CA PRO A 11 16.09 -16.26 7.50
C PRO A 11 15.93 -15.24 8.63
N ARG A 12 16.08 -15.69 9.87
CA ARG A 12 16.12 -14.81 11.04
C ARG A 12 17.21 -13.75 10.89
N HIS A 13 16.83 -12.49 11.06
CA HIS A 13 17.73 -11.33 11.13
C HIS A 13 17.65 -10.67 12.53
N SER A 14 18.72 -10.01 12.97
CA SER A 14 18.67 -9.18 14.18
C SER A 14 17.74 -7.98 13.97
N GLY A 15 16.87 -7.69 14.93
CA GLY A 15 15.94 -6.55 14.85
C GLY A 15 14.58 -6.88 14.26
N ARG A 16 14.36 -8.09 13.72
CA ARG A 16 13.00 -8.59 13.48
C ARG A 16 12.85 -10.09 13.78
N GLY A 17 11.62 -10.61 13.66
CA GLY A 17 11.26 -11.97 14.06
C GLY A 17 11.87 -13.07 13.18
N ASP A 18 11.48 -14.32 13.44
CA ASP A 18 12.04 -15.51 12.79
C ASP A 18 11.67 -15.67 11.31
N GLY A 19 10.73 -14.86 10.80
CA GLY A 19 10.33 -14.86 9.37
C GLY A 19 9.38 -15.99 8.96
N TYR A 20 9.06 -16.93 9.86
CA TYR A 20 8.13 -18.03 9.64
C TYR A 20 7.38 -18.42 10.94
N PHE A 21 6.25 -19.11 10.81
CA PHE A 21 5.47 -19.67 11.93
C PHE A 21 5.92 -21.09 12.29
N ALA A 22 5.68 -21.50 13.54
CA ALA A 22 5.96 -22.87 13.96
C ALA A 22 5.04 -23.86 13.21
N ASN A 23 5.48 -25.11 13.06
CA ASN A 23 4.65 -26.13 12.41
C ASN A 23 3.38 -26.48 13.20
N ASP A 24 3.34 -26.09 14.46
CA ASP A 24 2.22 -26.33 15.37
C ASP A 24 1.14 -25.22 15.25
N ASP A 25 1.42 -24.14 14.53
CA ASP A 25 0.47 -23.06 14.26
C ASP A 25 -0.51 -23.44 13.13
N PRO A 26 -1.75 -22.89 13.13
CA PRO A 26 -2.67 -23.07 12.02
C PRO A 26 -2.04 -22.67 10.67
N PRO A 27 -2.35 -23.38 9.57
CA PRO A 27 -1.74 -23.12 8.28
C PRO A 27 -2.10 -21.72 7.79
N ALA A 28 -1.09 -20.84 7.71
CA ALA A 28 -1.21 -19.50 7.14
C ALA A 28 -0.53 -19.42 5.77
N ILE A 29 -1.10 -18.63 4.87
CA ILE A 29 -0.55 -18.37 3.53
C ILE A 29 0.20 -17.05 3.55
N VAL A 30 1.40 -17.05 2.99
CA VAL A 30 2.19 -15.85 2.78
C VAL A 30 1.71 -15.19 1.48
N PRO A 31 1.14 -13.97 1.53
CA PRO A 31 0.78 -13.25 0.32
C PRO A 31 2.03 -12.85 -0.46
N CYS A 32 1.91 -12.80 -1.79
CA CYS A 32 3.00 -12.31 -2.62
C CYS A 32 3.15 -10.79 -2.42
N ALA A 33 4.31 -10.35 -1.93
CA ALA A 33 4.51 -8.95 -1.53
C ALA A 33 4.27 -7.96 -2.70
N ILE A 34 4.70 -8.31 -3.91
CA ILE A 34 4.49 -7.44 -5.09
C ILE A 34 3.00 -7.28 -5.41
N VAL A 35 2.21 -8.35 -5.28
CA VAL A 35 0.76 -8.32 -5.51
C VAL A 35 0.07 -7.53 -4.40
N LEU A 36 0.52 -7.70 -3.15
CA LEU A 36 0.02 -6.94 -2.01
C LEU A 36 0.28 -5.44 -2.19
N LEU A 37 1.50 -5.07 -2.61
CA LEU A 37 1.87 -3.67 -2.87
C LEU A 37 1.05 -3.07 -4.01
N GLU A 38 0.94 -3.78 -5.13
CA GLU A 38 0.12 -3.34 -6.26
C GLU A 38 -1.33 -3.09 -5.83
N ALA A 39 -1.92 -4.04 -5.09
CA ALA A 39 -3.28 -3.91 -4.59
C ALA A 39 -3.41 -2.73 -3.62
N ALA A 40 -2.43 -2.53 -2.73
CA ALA A 40 -2.43 -1.43 -1.78
C ALA A 40 -2.31 -0.06 -2.47
N LEU A 41 -1.47 0.09 -3.49
CA LEU A 41 -1.35 1.33 -4.28
C LEU A 41 -2.68 1.69 -4.97
N ARG A 42 -3.29 0.71 -5.65
CA ARG A 42 -4.59 0.90 -6.32
C ARG A 42 -5.70 1.20 -5.33
N LEU A 43 -5.72 0.51 -4.19
CA LEU A 43 -6.72 0.70 -3.14
C LEU A 43 -6.57 2.08 -2.48
N TYR A 44 -5.33 2.51 -2.23
CA TYR A 44 -5.05 3.84 -1.71
C TYR A 44 -5.55 4.91 -2.67
N ALA A 45 -5.21 4.82 -3.96
CA ALA A 45 -5.65 5.78 -4.97
C ALA A 45 -7.18 5.87 -5.03
N ARG A 46 -7.87 4.72 -5.07
CA ARG A 46 -9.34 4.68 -5.16
C ARG A 46 -10.04 5.23 -3.91
N ASP A 47 -9.50 4.93 -2.72
CA ASP A 47 -10.23 5.11 -1.46
C ASP A 47 -9.48 5.98 -0.43
N ARG A 48 -8.57 6.87 -0.84
CA ARG A 48 -7.70 7.66 0.07
C ARG A 48 -8.47 8.43 1.15
N ARG A 49 -9.71 8.87 0.85
CA ARG A 49 -10.57 9.63 1.77
C ARG A 49 -11.36 8.75 2.73
N LYS A 50 -11.23 7.43 2.63
CA LYS A 50 -11.91 6.43 3.45
C LYS A 50 -10.91 5.74 4.38
N ARG A 51 -11.42 5.13 5.45
CA ARG A 51 -10.61 4.32 6.38
C ARG A 51 -9.82 3.22 5.67
N ILE A 52 -10.38 2.63 4.61
CA ILE A 52 -9.68 1.58 3.87
C ILE A 52 -8.46 2.12 3.11
N GLY A 53 -8.49 3.37 2.63
CA GLY A 53 -7.32 4.03 2.04
C GLY A 53 -6.22 4.26 3.08
N SER A 54 -6.54 4.70 4.29
CA SER A 54 -5.51 4.85 5.34
C SER A 54 -4.90 3.51 5.75
N CYS A 55 -5.68 2.42 5.76
CA CYS A 55 -5.14 1.08 5.90
C CYS A 55 -4.22 0.69 4.73
N ALA A 56 -4.58 1.03 3.49
CA ALA A 56 -3.76 0.76 2.32
C ALA A 56 -2.41 1.49 2.39
N MET A 57 -2.38 2.76 2.80
CA MET A 57 -1.13 3.50 3.03
C MET A 57 -0.25 2.82 4.07
N ARG A 58 -0.83 2.33 5.19
CA ARG A 58 -0.07 1.57 6.19
C ARG A 58 0.53 0.30 5.61
N LEU A 59 -0.18 -0.41 4.72
CA LEU A 59 0.35 -1.58 4.04
C LEU A 59 1.51 -1.22 3.09
N ILE A 60 1.43 -0.08 2.38
CA ILE A 60 2.52 0.42 1.54
C ILE A 60 3.76 0.66 2.41
N CYS A 61 3.63 1.43 3.50
CA CYS A 61 4.75 1.67 4.42
C CYS A 61 5.29 0.38 5.04
N TYR A 62 4.42 -0.58 5.36
CA TYR A 62 4.85 -1.88 5.88
C TYR A 62 5.68 -2.66 4.86
N VAL A 63 5.25 -2.69 3.60
CA VAL A 63 6.01 -3.34 2.53
C VAL A 63 7.35 -2.64 2.31
N GLU A 64 7.38 -1.31 2.27
CA GLU A 64 8.61 -0.54 2.15
C GLU A 64 9.59 -0.84 3.30
N GLU A 65 9.13 -0.75 4.55
CA GLU A 65 9.98 -0.86 5.72
C GLU A 65 10.46 -2.29 5.98
N TYR A 66 9.61 -3.30 5.78
CA TYR A 66 9.89 -4.68 6.21
C TYR A 66 10.21 -5.64 5.06
N VAL A 67 9.86 -5.30 3.82
CA VAL A 67 10.05 -6.20 2.67
C VAL A 67 11.03 -5.60 1.68
N ASP A 68 10.84 -4.34 1.27
CA ASP A 68 11.72 -3.70 0.28
C ASP A 68 13.08 -3.38 0.88
N ARG A 69 13.12 -2.74 2.06
CA ARG A 69 14.37 -2.44 2.77
C ARG A 69 15.26 -3.66 3.00
N ASP A 70 14.66 -4.83 3.16
CA ASP A 70 15.36 -6.09 3.40
C ASP A 70 15.68 -6.85 2.08
N GLY A 71 15.31 -6.28 0.92
CA GLY A 71 15.66 -6.79 -0.42
C GLY A 71 14.72 -7.85 -0.99
N TYR A 72 13.52 -8.04 -0.43
CA TYR A 72 12.63 -9.16 -0.77
C TYR A 72 11.47 -8.81 -1.72
N LEU A 73 11.24 -7.53 -2.03
CA LEU A 73 10.06 -7.10 -2.78
C LEU A 73 10.16 -7.41 -4.29
N GLY A 74 11.32 -7.14 -4.89
CA GLY A 74 11.49 -7.20 -6.35
C GLY A 74 10.64 -6.15 -7.08
N GLU A 75 10.71 -4.89 -6.65
CA GLU A 75 9.87 -3.77 -7.08
C GLU A 75 9.75 -3.57 -8.60
N ARG A 76 10.79 -3.92 -9.36
CA ARG A 76 10.81 -3.89 -10.85
C ARG A 76 9.73 -4.75 -11.52
N ARG A 77 9.03 -5.58 -10.74
CA ARG A 77 7.91 -6.41 -11.19
C ARG A 77 6.56 -5.72 -11.08
N LEU A 78 6.48 -4.53 -10.45
CA LEU A 78 5.26 -3.74 -10.46
C LEU A 78 4.92 -3.31 -11.90
N PRO A 79 3.65 -3.31 -12.29
CA PRO A 79 3.27 -2.78 -13.59
C PRO A 79 3.42 -1.26 -13.62
N SER A 80 3.70 -0.70 -14.80
CA SER A 80 3.58 0.74 -15.02
C SER A 80 2.11 1.17 -14.96
N PRO A 81 1.77 2.35 -14.41
CA PRO A 81 2.69 3.37 -13.89
C PRO A 81 3.10 3.17 -12.41
N LEU A 82 2.57 2.14 -11.74
CA LEU A 82 2.71 1.95 -10.29
C LEU A 82 4.16 1.78 -9.82
N GLN A 83 5.01 1.14 -10.62
CA GLN A 83 6.43 1.01 -10.31
C GLN A 83 7.06 2.39 -10.05
N ARG A 84 6.92 3.31 -11.02
CA ARG A 84 7.45 4.67 -10.91
C ARG A 84 6.90 5.39 -9.69
N PHE A 85 5.60 5.32 -9.45
CA PHE A 85 5.00 5.99 -8.28
C PHE A 85 5.51 5.40 -6.96
N TYR A 86 5.77 4.11 -6.89
CA TYR A 86 6.35 3.50 -5.71
C TYR A 86 7.78 4.00 -5.46
N GLU A 87 8.61 4.06 -6.51
CA GLU A 87 9.97 4.60 -6.46
C GLU A 87 9.97 6.07 -5.99
N GLU A 88 9.14 6.93 -6.60
CA GLU A 88 9.00 8.35 -6.21
C GLU A 88 8.54 8.53 -4.76
N LEU A 89 7.66 7.65 -4.25
CA LEU A 89 7.20 7.68 -2.87
C LEU A 89 8.35 7.33 -1.90
N LYS A 90 9.12 6.30 -2.23
CA LYS A 90 10.25 5.80 -1.43
C LYS A 90 11.36 6.84 -1.32
N ASP A 91 11.69 7.48 -2.43
CA ASP A 91 12.74 8.50 -2.50
C ASP A 91 12.29 9.83 -1.86
N GLY A 92 10.99 9.99 -1.60
CA GLY A 92 10.44 11.20 -0.99
C GLY A 92 10.59 12.44 -1.88
N GLU A 93 10.67 12.26 -3.20
CA GLU A 93 11.00 13.32 -4.16
C GLU A 93 9.99 14.48 -4.15
N LYS A 94 8.74 14.20 -3.75
CA LYS A 94 7.66 15.19 -3.74
C LYS A 94 6.72 15.03 -2.54
N PRO A 95 5.99 16.09 -2.15
CA PRO A 95 5.02 16.00 -1.06
C PRO A 95 3.96 14.91 -1.33
N VAL A 96 3.64 14.10 -0.31
CA VAL A 96 2.68 12.98 -0.42
C VAL A 96 1.36 13.42 -1.06
N ARG A 97 0.88 14.63 -0.73
CA ARG A 97 -0.36 15.17 -1.33
C ARG A 97 -0.27 15.30 -2.84
N GLN A 98 0.84 15.82 -3.36
CA GLN A 98 1.07 15.97 -4.79
C GLN A 98 1.19 14.59 -5.45
N TRP A 99 2.03 13.73 -4.86
CA TRP A 99 2.19 12.34 -5.30
C TRP A 99 0.85 11.60 -5.42
N THR A 100 -0.03 11.74 -4.42
CA THR A 100 -1.35 11.11 -4.45
C THR A 100 -2.23 11.62 -5.59
N MET A 101 -2.22 12.92 -5.87
CA MET A 101 -3.02 13.48 -6.97
C MET A 101 -2.56 12.94 -8.33
N GLU A 102 -1.24 12.88 -8.54
CA GLU A 102 -0.66 12.34 -9.77
C GLU A 102 -0.93 10.83 -9.92
N LEU A 103 -0.88 10.06 -8.82
CA LEU A 103 -1.23 8.65 -8.82
C LEU A 103 -2.70 8.41 -9.17
N GLU A 104 -3.62 9.19 -8.57
CA GLU A 104 -5.05 9.10 -8.87
C GLU A 104 -5.34 9.39 -10.34
N ASP A 105 -4.74 10.45 -10.89
CA ASP A 105 -4.87 10.83 -12.30
C ASP A 105 -4.33 9.73 -13.23
N ALA A 106 -3.13 9.23 -12.96
CA ALA A 106 -2.50 8.16 -13.74
C ALA A 106 -3.29 6.83 -13.73
N LEU A 107 -4.08 6.60 -12.69
CA LEU A 107 -4.97 5.43 -12.58
C LEU A 107 -6.41 5.71 -13.04
N GLY A 108 -6.71 6.91 -13.51
CA GLY A 108 -8.04 7.31 -13.97
C GLY A 108 -9.10 7.29 -12.86
N VAL A 109 -8.70 7.54 -11.61
CA VAL A 109 -9.63 7.61 -10.47
C VAL A 109 -10.43 8.90 -10.56
N GLN A 110 -11.73 8.79 -10.83
CA GLN A 110 -12.64 9.93 -10.82
C GLN A 110 -12.94 10.34 -9.39
N HIS A 111 -12.67 11.60 -9.03
CA HIS A 111 -13.29 12.19 -7.83
C HIS A 111 -14.70 12.62 -8.21
N ASP A 112 -15.69 11.82 -7.82
CA ASP A 112 -17.06 12.30 -7.79
C ASP A 112 -17.07 13.63 -7.00
N GLY A 113 -17.49 14.68 -7.69
CA GLY A 113 -17.38 16.06 -7.24
C GLY A 113 -18.01 16.31 -5.87
N ALA A 114 -17.53 17.37 -5.24
CA ALA A 114 -18.01 17.94 -3.98
C ALA A 114 -19.54 17.82 -3.78
N GLY A 115 -19.95 16.84 -2.98
CA GLY A 115 -21.25 16.85 -2.33
C GLY A 115 -21.16 17.65 -1.04
N ASP A 116 -21.22 18.97 -1.12
CA ASP A 116 -22.06 19.80 -0.24
C ASP A 116 -22.10 21.24 -0.77
N GLN A 117 -23.04 21.54 -1.67
CA GLN A 117 -23.54 22.90 -1.77
C GLN A 117 -24.33 23.13 -0.48
N ALA A 118 -23.71 23.77 0.50
CA ALA A 118 -24.42 24.36 1.62
C ALA A 118 -25.42 25.36 1.03
N ALA A 119 -26.70 24.97 0.98
CA ALA A 119 -27.78 25.86 0.63
C ALA A 119 -27.73 27.08 1.58
N PRO A 120 -27.87 28.31 1.08
CA PRO A 120 -27.94 29.46 1.96
C PRO A 120 -29.14 29.27 2.88
N PHE A 121 -28.89 29.31 4.19
CA PHE A 121 -29.94 29.29 5.19
C PHE A 121 -30.90 30.45 4.88
N GLY A 122 -32.07 30.09 4.36
CA GLY A 122 -33.17 31.01 4.21
C GLY A 122 -33.54 31.56 5.57
N GLU A 123 -33.47 32.88 5.68
CA GLU A 123 -34.18 33.66 6.69
C GLU A 123 -35.62 33.16 6.77
N ARG A 124 -36.02 32.68 7.94
CA ARG A 124 -37.43 32.53 8.29
C ARG A 124 -37.74 33.51 9.41
N GLY A 125 -38.58 34.47 9.05
CA GLY A 125 -39.76 34.94 9.81
C GLY A 125 -39.52 35.52 11.18
#